data_AF-A0A9Q1EPL6-F1
#
_entry.id   AF-A0A9Q1EPL6-F1
#
_cell.length_a   1.000
_cell.length_b   1.000
_cell.length_c   1.000
_cell.angle_alpha   90.00
_cell.angle_beta   90.00
_cell.angle_gamma   90.00
#
_symmetry.space_group_name_H-M   'P 1'
#
loop_
_entity.id
_entity.type
_entity.pdbx_description
1 polymer ?
#
loop_
_entity_poly.entity_id
_entity_poly.type
_entity_poly.pdbx_seq_one_letter_code
_entity_poly.pdbx_strand_id
1 'polypeptide(L)' 'MFTGVLCVGSPVKGCGKLTQIVFGHWDVVTCLARSESYIGGDCYIVSGSRDATLLLWYWSGRHHIIGGQSQ' A
#
# COMPACT_ATOMS: atom_id res chain seq x y z
N MET A 1 14.45 13.01 -0.78
CA MET A 1 13.27 13.04 0.11
C MET A 1 12.56 11.72 -0.14
N PHE A 2 12.66 10.73 0.76
CA PHE A 2 12.06 9.41 0.53
C PHE A 2 10.55 9.52 0.67
N THR A 3 9.82 9.34 -0.43
CA THR A 3 8.36 9.50 -0.41
C THR A 3 7.74 8.20 0.08
N GLY A 4 7.18 8.24 1.30
CA GLY A 4 6.48 7.11 1.89
C GLY A 4 5.09 6.94 1.27
N VAL A 5 4.70 5.70 0.98
CA VAL A 5 3.33 5.36 0.58
C VAL A 5 2.53 5.10 1.85
N LEU A 6 1.44 5.84 2.02
CA LEU A 6 0.54 5.74 3.17
C LEU A 6 -0.37 4.52 3.01
N CYS A 7 -0.31 3.58 3.95
CA CYS A 7 -1.19 2.43 3.90
C CYS A 7 -2.48 2.66 4.70
N VAL A 8 -3.59 2.19 4.12
CA VAL A 8 -4.96 2.41 4.60
C VAL A 8 -5.56 1.10 5.07
N GLY A 9 -6.16 1.09 6.26
CA GLY A 9 -7.15 0.07 6.63
C GLY A 9 -7.49 0.05 8.11
N SER A 10 -8.63 0.64 8.49
CA SER A 10 -9.26 0.41 9.79
C SER A 10 -10.33 -0.69 9.64
N PRO A 11 -10.51 -1.60 10.62
CA PRO A 11 -11.61 -2.58 10.60
C PRO A 11 -13.00 -1.92 10.72
N VAL A 12 -13.04 -0.64 11.10
CA VAL A 12 -14.26 0.14 11.31
C VAL A 12 -14.67 0.78 9.98
N LYS A 13 -15.77 0.31 9.39
CA LYS A 13 -16.38 0.95 8.20
C LYS A 13 -16.66 2.43 8.52
N GLY A 14 -15.97 3.34 7.84
CA GLY A 14 -16.20 4.80 7.93
C GLY A 14 -15.07 5.64 8.52
N CYS A 15 -14.03 5.05 9.11
CA CYS A 15 -12.87 5.80 9.64
C CYS A 15 -11.55 5.32 9.02
N GLY A 16 -10.83 6.23 8.37
CA GLY A 16 -9.48 5.97 7.89
C GLY A 16 -8.49 6.00 9.06
N LYS A 17 -7.98 4.84 9.47
CA LYS A 17 -6.88 4.74 10.44
C LYS A 17 -5.58 4.47 9.68
N LEU A 18 -4.57 5.28 9.99
CA LEU A 18 -3.20 5.01 9.58
C LEU A 18 -2.67 3.82 10.37
N THR A 19 -2.38 2.71 9.69
CA THR A 19 -1.84 1.50 10.32
C THR A 19 -0.35 1.32 10.04
N GLN A 20 0.10 1.62 8.82
CA GLN A 20 1.48 1.38 8.41
C GLN A 20 1.94 2.41 7.37
N ILE A 21 3.23 2.74 7.43
CA ILE A 21 3.93 3.55 6.42
C ILE A 21 5.03 2.68 5.81
N VAL A 22 5.10 2.65 4.49
CA VAL A 22 6.17 1.95 3.76
C VAL A 22 6.96 2.95 2.92
N PHE A 23 8.28 2.78 2.90
CA PHE A 23 9.20 3.61 2.12
C PHE A 23 9.82 2.75 1.03
N GLY A 24 9.94 3.29 -0.18
CA GLY A 24 10.57 2.56 -1.28
C GLY A 24 10.90 3.41 -2.50
N HIS A 25 10.15 4.49 -2.78
CA HIS A 25 10.44 5.37 -3.89
C HIS A 25 11.55 6.38 -3.57
N TRP A 26 12.35 6.69 -4.59
CA TRP A 26 13.47 7.63 -4.52
C TRP A 26 13.05 9.07 -4.80
N ASP A 27 11.95 9.24 -5.52
CA ASP A 27 11.36 10.54 -5.85
C ASP A 27 9.88 10.61 -5.38
N VAL A 28 9.20 11.70 -5.72
CA VAL A 28 7.79 11.93 -5.42
C VAL A 28 6.90 10.85 -6.07
N VAL A 29 6.05 10.24 -5.24
CA VAL A 29 4.97 9.37 -5.71
C VAL A 29 3.93 10.23 -6.41
N THR A 30 3.71 9.94 -7.70
CA THR A 30 2.77 10.69 -8.55
C THR A 30 1.44 9.97 -8.67
N CYS A 31 1.40 8.65 -8.43
CA CYS A 31 0.18 7.87 -8.55
C CYS A 31 0.10 6.73 -7.52
N LEU A 32 -1.13 6.43 -7.09
CA LEU A 32 -1.48 5.32 -6.22
C LEU A 32 -2.73 4.62 -6.76
N ALA A 33 -2.70 3.29 -6.84
CA ALA A 33 -3.81 2.47 -7.29
C ALA A 33 -3.99 1.26 -6.38
N ARG A 34 -5.24 0.78 -6.22
CA ARG A 34 -5.57 -0.40 -5.43
C ARG A 34 -6.40 -1.37 -6.27
N SER A 35 -6.05 -2.64 -6.25
CA SER A 35 -6.81 -3.70 -6.91
C SER A 35 -8.13 -3.98 -6.20
N GLU A 36 -9.03 -4.69 -6.88
CA GLU A 36 -10.21 -5.26 -6.23
C GLU A 36 -9.82 -6.18 -5.07
N SER A 37 -10.70 -6.24 -4.07
CA SER A 37 -10.51 -7.07 -2.89
C SER A 37 -11.25 -8.38 -3.09
N TYR A 38 -10.52 -9.49 -3.05
CA TYR A 38 -11.09 -10.84 -3.18
C TYR A 38 -11.76 -11.28 -1.87
N ILE A 39 -12.50 -12.40 -1.91
CA ILE A 39 -13.16 -13.04 -0.76
C ILE A 39 -12.07 -13.40 0.28
N GLY A 40 -11.87 -12.51 1.26
CA GLY A 40 -10.75 -12.57 2.21
C GLY A 40 -10.15 -11.21 2.57
N GLY A 41 -10.45 -10.16 1.80
CA GLY A 41 -10.00 -8.79 2.08
C GLY A 41 -8.60 -8.46 1.54
N ASP A 42 -7.92 -9.43 0.92
CA ASP A 42 -6.59 -9.23 0.35
C ASP A 42 -6.68 -8.37 -0.91
N CYS A 43 -5.71 -7.47 -1.10
CA CYS A 43 -5.62 -6.64 -2.29
C CYS A 43 -4.16 -6.30 -2.62
N TYR A 44 -3.94 -5.79 -3.82
CA TYR A 44 -2.65 -5.26 -4.25
C TYR A 44 -2.74 -3.75 -4.32
N ILE A 45 -1.70 -3.08 -3.83
CA ILE A 45 -1.56 -1.63 -3.93
C ILE A 45 -0.34 -1.34 -4.81
N VAL A 46 -0.49 -0.46 -5.78
CA VAL A 46 0.61 -0.01 -6.64
C VAL A 46 0.86 1.46 -6.36
N SER A 47 2.13 1.80 -6.20
CA SER A 47 2.60 3.18 -6.19
C SER A 47 3.53 3.42 -7.37
N GLY A 48 3.35 4.55 -8.05
CA GLY A 48 4.23 4.98 -9.12
C GLY A 48 4.85 6.33 -8.84
N SER A 49 6.09 6.50 -9.26
CA SER A 49 6.93 7.64 -8.93
C SER A 49 7.59 8.24 -10.16
N ARG A 50 8.03 9.49 -10.02
CA ARG A 50 8.80 10.21 -11.04
C ARG A 50 10.21 9.62 -11.26
N ASP A 51 10.67 8.78 -10.35
CA ASP A 51 11.88 7.96 -10.50
C ASP A 51 11.76 6.87 -11.58
N ALA A 52 10.65 6.82 -12.33
CA ALA A 52 10.33 5.83 -13.35
C ALA A 52 10.19 4.39 -12.80
N THR A 53 9.93 4.26 -11.50
CA THR A 53 9.67 2.98 -10.85
C THR A 53 8.21 2.84 -10.42
N LEU A 54 7.74 1.60 -10.42
CA LEU A 54 6.46 1.18 -9.84
C LEU A 54 6.76 0.17 -8.73
N LEU A 55 6.20 0.39 -7.54
CA LEU A 55 6.28 -0.55 -6.43
C LEU A 55 4.93 -1.22 -6.24
N LEU A 56 4.95 -2.55 -6.21
CA LEU A 56 3.78 -3.38 -5.93
C LEU A 56 3.85 -3.85 -4.47
N TRP A 57 2.77 -3.57 -3.75
CA TRP A 57 2.61 -3.89 -2.34
C TRP A 57 1.49 -4.90 -2.19
N TYR A 58 1.76 -6.00 -1.49
CA TYR A 58 0.74 -6.99 -1.16
C TYR A 58 0.06 -6.60 0.15
N TRP A 59 -1.24 -6.35 0.12
CA TRP A 59 -2.04 -6.08 1.31
C TRP A 59 -2.79 -7.33 1.75
N SER A 60 -2.56 -7.74 2.99
CA SER A 60 -3.34 -8.79 3.62
C SER A 60 -4.56 -8.20 4.33
N GLY A 61 -5.76 -8.56 3.87
CA GLY A 61 -7.02 -8.17 4.51
C GLY A 61 -7.23 -8.83 5.86
N ARG A 62 -6.67 -10.03 6.06
CA ARG A 62 -6.71 -10.74 7.35
C ARG A 62 -5.90 -10.04 8.43
N HIS A 63 -4.73 -9.50 8.07
CA HIS A 63 -3.79 -8.90 9.02
C HIS A 63 -3.83 -7.37 9.01
N HIS A 64 -4.51 -6.75 8.03
CA HIS A 64 -4.54 -5.30 7.83
C HIS A 64 -3.16 -4.64 7.74
N ILE A 65 -2.21 -5.34 7.10
CA ILE A 65 -0.82 -4.89 6.90
C ILE A 65 -0.38 -5.15 5.47
N ILE A 66 0.61 -4.38 5.00
CA ILE A 66 1.35 -4.73 3.79
C ILE A 66 2.32 -5.87 4.15
N GLY A 67 2.16 -7.02 3.52
CA GLY A 67 3.12 -8.12 3.57
C GLY A 67 4.33 -7.77 2.70
N GLY A 68 5.47 -7.53 3.34
CA GLY A 68 6.75 -7.33 2.67
C GLY A 68 7.36 -8.67 2.24
N GLN A 69 8.00 -8.69 1.08
CA GLN A 69 8.65 -9.88 0.51
C GLN A 69 9.65 -10.51 1.50
N SER A 70 9.41 -11.77 1.85
CA SER A 70 10.44 -12.67 2.36
C SER A 70 10.31 -14.02 1.67
N GLN A 71 10.82 -14.10 0.45
CA GLN A 71 11.76 -15.13 -0.01
C GLN A 71 12.57 -14.57 -1.18
#